data_AF-A0A975ZKG4-F1
#
_entry.id   AF-A0A975ZKG4-F1
#
_cell.length_a   1.000
_cell.length_b   1.000
_cell.length_c   1.000
_cell.angle_alpha   90.00
_cell.angle_beta   90.00
_cell.angle_gamma   90.00
#
_symmetry.space_group_name_H-M   'P 1'
#
loop_
_entity.id
_entity.type
_entity.pdbx_description
1 polymer ?
#
loop_
_entity_poly.entity_id
_entity_poly.type
_entity_poly.pdbx_seq_one_letter_code
_entity_poly.pdbx_strand_id
1 'polypeptide(L)'
;MTEVSGFQLETAGVLKGGKKFWALAKTGQSVVLKGNDRVNGYLLLATACDGTLATTAQFTSIRVVCNNTLRIALNDSDGAVKVSHRSTFDADLVKRQLGIAVSSWDGFMARMKALADCPVSDTQAAHFLHKVLASTVQGAGPQAPDKTFKAVLGLFQGGGMGADLASAQGTAWGLVNAVTQYADHERRARNADYRMDSA
;
A
#
# COMPACT_ATOMS: atom_id res chain seq x y z
N MET A 1 19.21 15.08 13.36
CA MET A 1 18.51 13.81 13.05
C MET A 1 18.82 12.86 14.18
N THR A 2 17.83 12.49 14.99
CA THR A 2 18.03 11.58 16.14
C THR A 2 17.91 10.14 15.67
N GLU A 3 19.04 9.50 15.40
CA GLU A 3 19.13 8.06 15.23
C GLU A 3 18.94 7.40 16.59
N VAL A 4 17.74 6.87 16.83
CA VAL A 4 17.50 5.96 17.95
C VAL A 4 17.07 4.64 17.33
N SER A 5 17.90 3.61 17.48
CA SER A 5 17.70 2.26 16.89
C SER A 5 17.82 2.15 15.36
N GLY A 6 18.47 3.10 14.67
CA GLY A 6 18.74 3.02 13.22
C GLY A 6 17.56 3.36 12.31
N PHE A 7 16.43 3.79 12.87
CA PHE A 7 15.29 4.27 12.08
C PHE A 7 15.41 5.77 11.85
N GLN A 8 15.12 6.21 10.63
CA GLN A 8 15.23 7.62 10.23
C GLN A 8 13.85 8.15 9.85
N LEU A 9 13.44 9.29 10.40
CA LEU A 9 12.17 9.92 10.02
C LEU A 9 12.20 10.26 8.52
N GLU A 10 11.20 9.78 7.77
CA GLU A 10 11.06 9.98 6.33
C GLU A 10 10.08 11.13 6.06
N THR A 11 8.83 10.99 6.53
CA THR A 11 7.77 11.98 6.34
C THR A 11 6.85 11.97 7.55
N ALA A 12 6.26 13.10 7.90
CA ALA A 12 5.19 13.19 8.87
C ALA A 12 4.14 14.21 8.41
N GLY A 13 2.90 14.06 8.87
CA GLY A 13 1.82 14.93 8.45
C GLY A 13 0.63 14.96 9.40
N VAL A 14 -0.19 15.99 9.19
CA VAL A 14 -1.46 16.21 9.88
C VAL A 14 -2.59 16.30 8.87
N LEU A 15 -3.73 15.69 9.19
CA LEU A 15 -4.89 15.60 8.31
C LEU A 15 -6.15 16.06 9.04
N LYS A 16 -7.18 16.41 8.25
CA LYS A 16 -8.50 16.83 8.72
C LYS A 16 -8.44 17.98 9.75
N GLY A 17 -7.64 19.01 9.45
CA GLY A 17 -7.51 20.20 10.31
C GLY A 17 -6.81 19.92 11.64
N GLY A 18 -5.87 18.97 11.67
CA GLY A 18 -5.11 18.62 12.88
C GLY A 18 -5.78 17.57 13.77
N LYS A 19 -6.80 16.87 13.28
CA LYS A 19 -7.47 15.80 14.05
C LYS A 19 -6.76 14.45 13.94
N LYS A 20 -5.94 14.25 12.90
CA LYS A 20 -5.20 13.01 12.64
C LYS A 20 -3.75 13.33 12.39
N PHE A 21 -2.87 12.53 12.98
CA PHE A 21 -1.42 12.68 12.92
C PHE A 21 -0.82 11.38 12.44
N TRP A 22 0.22 11.48 11.62
CA TRP A 22 0.99 10.32 11.22
C TRP A 22 2.47 10.67 11.04
N ALA A 23 3.32 9.68 11.25
CA ALA A 23 4.75 9.77 11.03
C ALA A 23 5.23 8.44 10.43
N LEU A 24 6.12 8.55 9.44
CA LEU A 24 6.72 7.44 8.75
C LEU A 24 8.22 7.47 9.02
N ALA A 25 8.76 6.38 9.54
CA ALA A 25 10.19 6.22 9.76
C ALA A 25 10.73 5.11 8.85
N LYS A 26 11.77 5.40 8.08
CA LYS A 26 12.51 4.41 7.30
C LYS A 26 13.27 3.49 8.26
N THR A 27 13.13 2.18 8.07
CA THR A 27 13.68 1.18 9.02
C THR A 27 15.11 0.76 8.70
N GLY A 28 15.66 1.24 7.58
CA GLY A 28 16.92 0.76 7.01
C GLY A 28 16.79 -0.56 6.24
N GLN A 29 15.66 -1.27 6.36
CA GLN A 29 15.39 -2.47 5.60
C GLN A 29 14.96 -2.11 4.17
N SER A 30 15.45 -2.86 3.19
CA SER A 30 14.99 -2.75 1.80
C SER A 30 15.24 -4.06 1.07
N VAL A 31 14.37 -4.41 0.12
CA VAL A 31 14.66 -5.42 -0.90
C VAL A 31 14.88 -4.74 -2.23
N VAL A 32 15.71 -5.37 -3.06
CA VAL A 32 15.76 -5.09 -4.49
C VAL A 32 15.01 -6.22 -5.18
N LEU A 33 13.89 -5.90 -5.81
CA LEU A 33 13.20 -6.78 -6.74
C LEU A 33 14.01 -6.84 -8.05
N LYS A 34 13.63 -7.73 -8.97
CA LYS A 34 14.37 -7.98 -10.21
C LYS A 34 14.77 -6.68 -10.93
N GLY A 35 16.04 -6.58 -11.31
CA GLY A 35 16.63 -5.35 -11.84
C GLY A 35 17.09 -4.41 -10.74
N ASN A 36 16.59 -3.17 -10.73
CA ASN A 36 16.98 -2.13 -9.78
C ASN A 36 15.76 -1.50 -9.07
N ASP A 37 14.67 -2.26 -8.95
CA ASP A 37 13.44 -1.83 -8.29
C ASP A 37 13.55 -2.04 -6.78
N ARG A 38 13.78 -0.96 -6.04
CA ARG A 38 14.05 -1.00 -4.59
C ARG A 38 12.80 -0.67 -3.78
N VAL A 39 12.35 -1.65 -3.01
CA VAL A 39 11.26 -1.47 -2.04
C VAL A 39 11.85 -1.29 -0.65
N ASN A 40 11.58 -0.13 -0.03
CA ASN A 40 12.04 0.18 1.33
C ASN A 40 10.99 -0.21 2.36
N GLY A 41 11.45 -0.63 3.54
CA GLY A 41 10.63 -0.84 4.72
C GLY A 41 10.49 0.45 5.54
N TYR A 42 9.27 0.70 5.98
CA TYR A 42 8.92 1.82 6.83
C TYR A 42 8.15 1.33 8.07
N LEU A 43 8.31 2.04 9.18
CA LEU A 43 7.43 1.99 10.33
C LEU A 43 6.47 3.17 10.24
N LEU A 44 5.18 2.88 10.11
CA LEU A 44 4.11 3.87 10.18
C LEU A 44 3.60 3.96 11.61
N LEU A 45 3.55 5.19 12.12
CA LEU A 45 2.82 5.58 13.31
C LEU A 45 1.66 6.47 12.90
N ALA A 46 0.44 6.16 13.33
CA ALA A 46 -0.75 6.97 13.05
C ALA A 46 -1.69 7.04 14.26
N THR A 47 -2.30 8.20 14.49
CA THR A 47 -3.22 8.41 15.61
C THR A 47 -4.28 9.45 15.26
N ALA A 48 -5.43 9.41 15.93
CA ALA A 48 -6.47 10.42 15.74
C ALA A 48 -7.09 10.86 17.07
N CYS A 49 -7.07 12.17 17.31
CA CYS A 49 -7.64 12.80 18.50
C CYS A 49 -9.17 12.89 18.46
N ASP A 50 -9.79 12.60 17.31
CA ASP A 50 -11.25 12.50 17.15
C ASP A 50 -11.81 11.10 17.48
N GLY A 51 -10.95 10.17 17.93
CA GLY A 51 -11.33 8.81 18.30
C GLY A 51 -11.62 7.89 17.12
N THR A 52 -11.46 8.34 15.88
CA THR A 52 -11.72 7.53 14.67
C THR A 52 -10.58 6.56 14.33
N LEU A 53 -9.44 6.67 15.00
CA LEU A 53 -8.27 5.81 14.83
C LEU A 53 -7.56 5.63 16.17
N ALA A 54 -7.32 4.39 16.58
CA ALA A 54 -6.45 4.08 17.71
C ALA A 54 -5.00 4.46 17.39
N THR A 55 -4.16 4.71 18.39
CA THR A 55 -2.73 4.91 18.16
C THR A 55 -2.15 3.62 17.61
N THR A 56 -1.78 3.63 16.33
CA THR A 56 -1.44 2.45 15.54
C THR A 56 0.01 2.55 15.11
N ALA A 57 0.76 1.46 15.31
CA ALA A 57 2.13 1.28 14.85
C ALA A 57 2.21 0.02 14.00
N GLN A 58 2.80 0.10 12.80
CA GLN A 58 2.93 -1.08 11.93
C GLN A 58 4.03 -0.89 10.88
N PHE A 59 4.61 -1.99 10.42
CA PHE A 59 5.51 -1.97 9.28
C PHE A 59 4.74 -1.88 7.96
N THR A 60 5.29 -1.17 6.99
CA THR A 60 4.70 -1.03 5.66
C THR A 60 5.78 -0.77 4.62
N SER A 61 5.58 -1.23 3.39
CA SER A 61 6.41 -0.86 2.23
C SER A 61 5.95 0.44 1.58
N ILE A 62 4.80 0.98 2.00
CA ILE A 62 4.18 2.15 1.40
C ILE A 62 4.83 3.42 1.95
N ARG A 63 5.42 4.22 1.06
CA ARG A 63 5.87 5.56 1.41
C ARG A 63 4.65 6.48 1.55
N VAL A 64 4.20 6.66 2.78
CA VAL A 64 3.10 7.57 3.10
C VAL A 64 3.53 9.02 2.90
N VAL A 65 2.80 9.73 2.05
CA VAL A 65 2.98 11.16 1.79
C VAL A 65 1.67 11.93 1.86
N CYS A 66 0.53 11.23 1.74
CA CYS A 66 -0.81 11.82 1.78
C CYS A 66 -1.84 10.87 2.44
N ASN A 67 -3.06 11.38 2.67
CA ASN A 67 -4.16 10.64 3.31
C ASN A 67 -4.54 9.33 2.60
N ASN A 68 -4.39 9.25 1.27
CA ASN A 68 -4.72 8.06 0.50
C ASN A 68 -3.73 6.92 0.81
N THR A 69 -2.43 7.21 0.69
CA THR A 69 -1.37 6.25 1.03
C THR A 69 -1.40 5.85 2.51
N LEU A 70 -1.83 6.74 3.40
CA LEU A 70 -2.04 6.44 4.81
C LEU A 70 -3.15 5.41 5.01
N ARG A 71 -4.29 5.55 4.31
CA ARG A 71 -5.40 4.58 4.40
C ARG A 71 -5.02 3.21 3.88
N ILE A 72 -4.29 3.15 2.76
CA ILE A 72 -3.84 1.88 2.18
C ILE A 72 -2.89 1.19 3.17
N ALA A 73 -1.91 1.93 3.71
CA ALA A 73 -1.03 1.39 4.73
C ALA A 73 -1.82 0.88 5.94
N LEU A 74 -2.76 1.65 6.50
CA LEU A 74 -3.55 1.27 7.69
C LEU A 74 -4.52 0.08 7.48
N ASN A 75 -4.91 -0.22 6.24
CA ASN A 75 -5.75 -1.38 5.94
C ASN A 75 -4.98 -2.70 5.96
N ASP A 76 -3.66 -2.66 5.77
CA ASP A 76 -2.78 -3.81 5.94
C ASP A 76 -2.47 -3.97 7.43
N SER A 77 -3.39 -4.62 8.15
CA SER A 77 -3.33 -4.72 9.62
C SER A 77 -2.48 -5.87 10.16
N ASP A 78 -1.84 -6.64 9.28
CA ASP A 78 -1.08 -7.82 9.68
C ASP A 78 0.23 -7.39 10.37
N GLY A 79 0.36 -7.72 11.67
CA GLY A 79 1.43 -7.20 12.52
C GLY A 79 1.24 -5.76 13.03
N ALA A 80 0.05 -5.18 12.88
CA ALA A 80 -0.26 -3.86 13.43
C ALA A 80 -0.48 -3.89 14.95
N VAL A 81 0.22 -3.02 15.67
CA VAL A 81 0.05 -2.79 17.09
C VAL A 81 -0.90 -1.61 17.28
N LYS A 82 -2.06 -1.86 17.89
CA LYS A 82 -3.09 -0.84 18.13
C LYS A 82 -3.25 -0.59 19.63
N VAL A 83 -3.01 0.64 20.06
CA VAL A 83 -3.20 1.11 21.43
C VAL A 83 -4.41 2.03 21.48
N SER A 84 -5.39 1.65 22.28
CA SER A 84 -6.60 2.45 22.48
C SER A 84 -6.27 3.77 23.16
N HIS A 85 -6.99 4.85 22.81
CA HIS A 85 -6.88 6.13 23.53
C HIS A 85 -7.38 6.08 24.98
N ARG A 86 -8.05 5.00 25.37
CA ARG A 86 -8.49 4.75 26.76
C ARG A 86 -7.43 4.06 27.61
N SER A 87 -6.33 3.61 27.02
CA SER A 87 -5.22 2.94 27.70
C SER A 87 -3.97 3.81 27.71
N THR A 88 -3.12 3.64 28.73
CA THR A 88 -1.81 4.27 28.77
C THR A 88 -0.90 3.65 27.71
N PHE A 89 -0.20 4.49 26.95
CA PHE A 89 0.77 4.04 25.96
C PHE A 89 2.06 3.53 26.65
N ASP A 90 2.38 2.26 26.45
CA ASP A 90 3.64 1.63 26.91
C ASP A 90 4.56 1.43 25.70
N ALA A 91 5.62 2.25 25.62
CA ALA A 91 6.55 2.25 24.51
C ALA A 91 7.37 0.95 24.42
N ASP A 92 7.73 0.34 25.55
CA ASP A 92 8.55 -0.88 25.57
C ASP A 92 7.72 -2.09 25.13
N LEU A 93 6.45 -2.14 25.55
CA LEU A 93 5.50 -3.15 25.10
C LEU A 93 5.26 -3.04 23.59
N VAL A 94 4.99 -1.83 23.09
CA VAL A 94 4.78 -1.59 21.66
C VAL A 94 6.03 -1.97 20.86
N LYS A 95 7.23 -1.61 21.34
CA LYS A 95 8.50 -1.99 20.70
C LYS A 95 8.70 -3.50 20.64
N ARG A 96 8.42 -4.23 21.73
CA ARG A 96 8.49 -5.71 21.74
C ARG A 96 7.51 -6.33 20.75
N GLN A 97 6.26 -5.84 20.71
CA GLN A 97 5.25 -6.33 19.79
C GLN A 97 5.61 -6.04 18.32
N LEU A 98 6.15 -4.86 18.03
CA LEU A 98 6.70 -4.54 16.70
C LEU A 98 7.89 -5.45 16.35
N GLY A 99 8.76 -5.77 17.30
CA GLY A 99 9.87 -6.70 17.09
C GLY A 99 9.41 -8.09 16.63
N ILE A 100 8.25 -8.56 17.12
CA ILE A 100 7.62 -9.81 16.67
C ILE A 100 7.06 -9.67 15.24
N ALA A 101 6.50 -8.50 14.91
CA ALA A 101 5.95 -8.19 13.59
C ALA A 101 7.01 -8.06 12.48
N VAL A 102 8.30 -7.95 12.78
CA VAL A 102 9.36 -8.01 11.74
C VAL A 102 9.36 -9.36 11.01
N SER A 103 8.88 -10.44 11.63
CA SER A 103 8.75 -11.74 10.95
C SER A 103 7.71 -11.74 9.82
N SER A 104 6.64 -10.93 9.92
CA SER A 104 5.65 -10.81 8.84
C SER A 104 6.19 -10.01 7.65
N TRP A 105 7.12 -9.08 7.91
CA TRP A 105 7.83 -8.33 6.88
C TRP A 105 8.63 -9.24 5.97
N ASP A 106 9.42 -10.18 6.50
CA ASP A 106 10.20 -11.13 5.69
C ASP A 106 9.29 -11.99 4.79
N GLY A 107 8.16 -12.45 5.33
CA GLY A 107 7.14 -13.19 4.57
C GLY A 107 6.50 -12.33 3.47
N PHE A 108 6.26 -11.05 3.73
CA PHE A 108 5.78 -10.09 2.74
C PHE A 108 6.81 -9.88 1.61
N MET A 109 8.09 -9.71 1.96
CA MET A 109 9.17 -9.58 0.97
C MET A 109 9.28 -10.84 0.09
N ALA A 110 9.18 -12.02 0.69
CA ALA A 110 9.19 -13.28 -0.04
C ALA A 110 8.04 -13.38 -1.05
N ARG A 111 6.82 -12.96 -0.67
CA ARG A 111 5.66 -12.92 -1.57
C ARG A 111 5.84 -11.91 -2.70
N MET A 112 6.34 -10.71 -2.43
CA MET A 112 6.62 -9.72 -3.49
C MET A 112 7.65 -10.23 -4.49
N LYS A 113 8.72 -10.86 -4.00
CA LYS A 113 9.73 -11.48 -4.87
C LYS A 113 9.12 -12.60 -5.72
N ALA A 114 8.32 -13.47 -5.13
CA ALA A 114 7.62 -14.53 -5.86
C ALA A 114 6.70 -13.98 -6.96
N LEU A 115 6.03 -12.85 -6.72
CA LEU A 115 5.19 -12.19 -7.74
C LEU A 115 6.02 -11.57 -8.86
N ALA A 116 7.17 -10.96 -8.54
CA ALA A 116 8.09 -10.41 -9.54
C ALA A 116 8.79 -11.51 -10.37
N ASP A 117 8.99 -12.69 -9.79
CA ASP A 117 9.56 -13.86 -10.45
C ASP A 117 8.51 -14.70 -11.22
N CYS A 118 7.22 -14.37 -11.10
CA CYS A 118 6.11 -15.08 -11.75
C CYS A 118 5.75 -14.39 -13.09
N PRO A 119 6.08 -14.98 -14.25
CA PRO A 119 5.72 -14.43 -15.55
C PRO A 119 4.22 -14.56 -15.80
N VAL A 120 3.63 -13.53 -16.37
CA VAL A 120 2.21 -13.47 -16.72
C VAL A 120 2.08 -12.96 -18.15
N SER A 121 1.46 -13.76 -19.02
CA SER A 121 1.13 -13.31 -20.38
C SER A 121 -0.09 -12.38 -20.39
N ASP A 122 -0.24 -11.59 -21.44
CA ASP A 122 -1.42 -10.75 -21.67
C ASP A 122 -2.73 -11.55 -21.62
N THR A 123 -2.72 -12.78 -22.16
CA THR A 123 -3.88 -13.69 -22.13
C THR A 123 -4.22 -14.15 -20.71
N GLN A 124 -3.19 -14.46 -19.90
CA GLN A 124 -3.37 -14.83 -18.49
C GLN A 124 -3.84 -13.64 -17.66
N ALA A 125 -3.26 -12.46 -17.87
CA ALA A 125 -3.67 -11.22 -17.23
C ALA A 125 -5.13 -10.87 -17.57
N ALA A 126 -5.50 -10.93 -18.85
CA ALA A 126 -6.87 -10.70 -19.30
C ALA A 126 -7.86 -11.68 -18.65
N HIS A 127 -7.56 -12.97 -18.64
CA HIS A 127 -8.42 -13.97 -18.03
C HIS A 127 -8.56 -13.77 -16.50
N PHE A 128 -7.45 -13.46 -15.82
CA PHE A 128 -7.46 -13.15 -14.39
C PHE A 128 -8.32 -11.91 -14.09
N LEU A 129 -8.11 -10.81 -14.82
CA LEU A 129 -8.86 -9.57 -14.65
C LEU A 129 -10.35 -9.78 -14.91
N HIS A 130 -10.73 -10.56 -15.93
CA HIS A 130 -12.13 -10.92 -16.16
C HIS A 130 -12.72 -11.66 -14.97
N LYS A 131 -12.01 -12.63 -14.38
CA LYS A 131 -12.49 -13.38 -13.21
C LYS A 131 -12.65 -12.47 -11.99
N VAL A 132 -11.65 -11.64 -11.69
CA VAL A 132 -11.66 -10.72 -10.55
C VAL A 132 -12.76 -9.68 -10.72
N LEU A 133 -12.85 -9.02 -11.88
CA LEU A 133 -13.85 -7.99 -12.14
C LEU A 133 -15.28 -8.57 -12.24
N ALA A 134 -15.47 -9.73 -12.85
CA ALA A 134 -16.80 -10.38 -12.90
C ALA A 134 -17.32 -10.74 -11.50
N SER A 135 -16.44 -11.16 -10.58
CA SER A 135 -16.84 -11.46 -9.20
C SER A 135 -17.27 -10.22 -8.40
N THR A 136 -16.85 -9.01 -8.80
CA THR A 136 -17.28 -7.75 -8.17
C THR A 136 -18.63 -7.21 -8.68
N VAL A 137 -19.24 -7.86 -9.68
CA VAL A 137 -20.40 -7.35 -10.44
C VAL A 137 -21.69 -8.12 -10.14
N GLN A 138 -21.84 -8.76 -8.97
CA GLN A 138 -23.13 -9.30 -8.51
C GLN A 138 -24.23 -8.23 -8.24
N GLY A 139 -24.13 -7.03 -8.84
CA GLY A 139 -25.14 -5.98 -8.76
C GLY A 139 -24.93 -4.75 -9.68
N ALA A 140 -24.01 -4.79 -10.65
CA ALA A 140 -23.76 -3.64 -11.54
C ALA A 140 -24.11 -3.96 -13.01
N GLY A 141 -24.77 -3.02 -13.69
CA GLY A 141 -25.33 -3.21 -15.03
C GLY A 141 -24.31 -3.56 -16.14
N PRO A 142 -24.79 -3.98 -17.32
CA PRO A 142 -24.04 -4.75 -18.33
C PRO A 142 -22.86 -4.06 -19.03
N GLN A 143 -22.54 -2.79 -18.71
CA GLN A 143 -21.47 -2.01 -19.41
C GLN A 143 -20.29 -1.56 -18.53
N ALA A 144 -20.34 -1.72 -17.21
CA ALA A 144 -19.25 -1.33 -16.30
C ALA A 144 -17.97 -2.21 -16.36
N PRO A 145 -18.02 -3.52 -16.65
CA PRO A 145 -16.83 -4.39 -16.62
C PRO A 145 -15.80 -4.04 -17.69
N ASP A 146 -16.25 -3.67 -18.89
CA ASP A 146 -15.41 -3.63 -20.08
C ASP A 146 -14.47 -2.40 -20.13
N LYS A 147 -14.93 -1.24 -19.60
CA LYS A 147 -14.10 -0.03 -19.49
C LYS A 147 -13.02 -0.17 -18.41
N THR A 148 -13.38 -0.73 -17.26
CA THR A 148 -12.44 -0.99 -16.16
C THR A 148 -11.39 -2.00 -16.58
N PHE A 149 -11.83 -3.08 -17.22
CA PHE A 149 -10.96 -4.10 -17.77
C PHE A 149 -9.93 -3.51 -18.74
N LYS A 150 -10.39 -2.75 -19.75
CA LYS A 150 -9.50 -2.12 -20.74
C LYS A 150 -8.50 -1.15 -20.11
N ALA A 151 -8.92 -0.39 -19.10
CA ALA A 151 -8.03 0.53 -18.40
C ALA A 151 -6.92 -0.22 -17.65
N VAL A 152 -7.27 -1.21 -16.82
CA VAL A 152 -6.29 -1.99 -16.06
C VAL A 152 -5.36 -2.78 -16.99
N LEU A 153 -5.90 -3.37 -18.07
CA LEU A 153 -5.08 -4.10 -19.04
C LEU A 153 -4.09 -3.17 -19.76
N GLY A 154 -4.52 -1.97 -20.14
CA GLY A 154 -3.64 -0.97 -20.73
C GLY A 154 -2.51 -0.54 -19.79
N LEU A 155 -2.79 -0.42 -18.48
CA LEU A 155 -1.76 -0.13 -17.48
C LEU A 155 -0.76 -1.28 -17.35
N PHE A 156 -1.22 -2.53 -17.38
CA PHE A 156 -0.34 -3.71 -17.35
C PHE A 156 0.56 -3.80 -18.59
N GLN A 157 0.05 -3.44 -19.77
CA GLN A 157 0.74 -3.52 -21.05
C GLN A 157 1.74 -2.37 -21.31
N GLY A 158 2.10 -1.59 -20.29
CA GLY A 158 3.09 -0.50 -20.40
C GLY A 158 2.52 0.90 -20.14
N GLY A 159 1.20 1.07 -20.01
CA GLY A 159 0.61 2.35 -19.64
C GLY A 159 0.78 2.73 -18.16
N GLY A 160 1.17 1.76 -17.32
CA GLY A 160 1.36 1.92 -15.88
C GLY A 160 2.67 2.58 -15.52
N MET A 161 2.67 3.34 -14.42
CA MET A 161 3.89 3.90 -13.87
C MET A 161 4.81 2.76 -13.42
N GLY A 162 6.01 2.69 -13.99
CA GLY A 162 6.95 1.61 -13.70
C GLY A 162 6.59 0.25 -14.34
N ALA A 163 5.65 0.22 -15.29
CA ALA A 163 5.30 -1.02 -16.01
C ALA A 163 6.47 -1.60 -16.82
N ASP A 164 7.44 -0.76 -17.22
CA ASP A 164 8.66 -1.16 -17.93
C ASP A 164 9.78 -1.67 -17.01
N LEU A 165 9.58 -1.65 -15.68
CA LEU A 165 10.57 -2.19 -14.75
C LEU A 165 10.70 -3.71 -14.93
N ALA A 166 11.93 -4.23 -14.85
CA ALA A 166 12.18 -5.67 -14.98
C ALA A 166 11.46 -6.53 -13.91
N SER A 167 11.10 -5.93 -12.78
CA SER A 167 10.29 -6.53 -11.71
C SER A 167 8.80 -6.58 -12.05
N ALA A 168 8.32 -5.73 -12.95
CA ALA A 168 6.90 -5.50 -13.22
C ALA A 168 6.49 -5.98 -14.62
N GLN A 169 7.30 -5.72 -15.65
CA GLN A 169 6.99 -6.00 -17.05
C GLN A 169 6.68 -7.49 -17.28
N GLY A 170 5.43 -7.80 -17.63
CA GLY A 170 5.00 -9.18 -17.89
C GLY A 170 5.06 -10.10 -16.67
N THR A 171 4.90 -9.56 -15.46
CA THR A 171 4.92 -10.32 -14.20
C THR A 171 3.63 -10.15 -13.40
N ALA A 172 3.38 -11.06 -12.45
CA ALA A 172 2.26 -10.91 -11.53
C ALA A 172 2.39 -9.65 -10.66
N TRP A 173 3.62 -9.20 -10.36
CA TRP A 173 3.87 -7.94 -9.67
C TRP A 173 3.39 -6.73 -10.49
N GLY A 174 3.68 -6.71 -11.78
CA GLY A 174 3.17 -5.66 -12.68
C GLY A 174 1.64 -5.63 -12.77
N LEU A 175 1.00 -6.81 -12.73
CA LEU A 175 -0.46 -6.89 -12.74
C LEU A 175 -1.08 -6.32 -11.45
N VAL A 176 -0.47 -6.59 -10.30
CA VAL A 176 -0.88 -5.97 -9.02
C VAL A 176 -0.72 -4.45 -9.06
N ASN A 177 0.41 -3.95 -9.58
CA ASN A 177 0.65 -2.51 -9.72
C ASN A 177 -0.37 -1.84 -10.65
N ALA A 178 -0.73 -2.48 -11.77
CA ALA A 178 -1.74 -1.98 -12.70
C ALA A 178 -3.13 -1.85 -12.05
N VAL A 179 -3.55 -2.86 -11.28
CA VAL A 179 -4.82 -2.82 -10.53
C VAL A 179 -4.80 -1.72 -9.48
N THR A 180 -3.72 -1.62 -8.71
CA THR A 180 -3.53 -0.58 -7.67
C THR A 180 -3.58 0.81 -8.29
N GLN A 181 -2.85 1.06 -9.38
CA GLN A 181 -2.85 2.34 -10.06
C GLN A 181 -4.26 2.71 -10.57
N TYR A 182 -4.99 1.77 -11.17
CA TYR A 182 -6.37 2.03 -11.59
C TYR A 182 -7.29 2.38 -10.42
N ALA A 183 -7.23 1.61 -9.32
CA ALA A 183 -8.08 1.80 -8.16
C ALA A 183 -7.80 3.15 -7.46
N ASP A 184 -6.53 3.50 -7.31
CA ASP A 184 -6.11 4.67 -6.54
C ASP A 184 -6.11 5.96 -7.36
N HIS A 185 -5.68 5.91 -8.62
CA HIS A 185 -5.48 7.10 -9.44
C HIS A 185 -6.57 7.30 -10.50
N GLU A 186 -6.97 6.27 -11.23
CA GLU A 186 -7.87 6.46 -12.38
C GLU A 186 -9.36 6.45 -12.02
N ARG A 187 -9.79 5.49 -11.18
CA ARG A 187 -11.19 5.36 -10.77
C ARG A 187 -11.60 6.50 -9.83
N ARG A 188 -10.69 6.93 -8.96
CA ARG A 188 -10.96 7.94 -7.92
C ARG A 188 -10.94 9.37 -8.44
N ALA A 189 -10.09 9.69 -9.43
CA ALA A 189 -10.04 11.00 -10.07
C ALA A 189 -11.34 11.39 -10.80
N ARG A 190 -12.19 10.41 -11.13
CA ARG A 190 -13.49 10.62 -11.81
C ARG A 190 -14.64 11.04 -10.89
N ASN A 191 -14.48 11.00 -9.56
CA ASN A 191 -15.48 11.51 -8.61
C ASN A 191 -14.99 12.83 -8.00
N ALA A 192 -15.73 13.92 -8.24
CA ALA A 192 -15.36 15.29 -7.86
C ALA A 192 -15.11 15.47 -6.36
N ASP A 193 -15.82 14.74 -5.49
CA ASP A 193 -15.68 14.84 -4.02
C ASP A 193 -14.32 14.33 -3.48
N TYR A 194 -13.60 13.47 -4.22
CA TYR A 194 -12.32 12.92 -3.74
C TYR A 194 -11.09 13.75 -4.14
N ARG A 195 -11.26 14.81 -4.96
CA ARG A 195 -10.15 15.71 -5.33
C ARG A 195 -9.61 16.52 -4.15
N MET A 196 -10.42 16.73 -3.11
CA MET A 196 -10.03 17.52 -1.94
C MET A 196 -9.19 16.76 -0.89
N ASP A 197 -9.12 15.43 -0.96
CA ASP A 197 -8.36 14.61 0.01
C ASP A 197 -6.91 14.29 -0.47
N SER A 198 -6.48 14.89 -1.59
CA SER A 198 -5.19 14.64 -2.25
C SER A 198 -4.17 15.77 -2.11
N ALA A 199 -4.48 16.82 -1.35
CA ALA A 199 -3.57 17.93 -1.03
C ALA A 199 -3.01 17.80 0.39
#